data_AF-A0A1J0GK14-F1
#
_entry.id   AF-A0A1J0GK14-F1
#
_cell.length_a   1.000
_cell.length_b   1.000
_cell.length_c   1.000
_cell.angle_alpha   90.00
_cell.angle_beta   90.00
_cell.angle_gamma   90.00
#
_symmetry.space_group_name_H-M   'P 1'
#
loop_
_entity.id
_entity.type
_entity.pdbx_description
1 polymer ?
#
loop_
_entity_poly.entity_id
_entity_poly.type
_entity_poly.pdbx_seq_one_letter_code
_entity_poly.pdbx_strand_id
1 'polypeptide(L)' 'MLYSTGEKPGNGKYVCKICGQKVILDDTTDTLPPCPKCKKTKYRKS' A
#
# COMPACT_ATOMS: atom_id res chain seq x y z
N MET A 1 -5.85 -9.94 -3.61
CA MET A 1 -6.39 -9.12 -2.52
C MET A 1 -6.19 -7.63 -2.79
N LEU A 2 -7.15 -6.81 -2.37
CA LEU A 2 -7.02 -5.36 -2.25
C LEU A 2 -6.68 -5.04 -0.80
N TYR A 3 -5.78 -4.09 -0.58
CA TYR A 3 -5.34 -3.66 0.74
C TYR A 3 -5.67 -2.20 0.93
N SER A 4 -5.97 -1.83 2.17
CA SER A 4 -6.30 -0.48 2.59
C SER A 4 -5.20 0.10 3.48
N THR A 5 -5.17 1.43 3.60
CA THR A 5 -4.27 2.11 4.53
C THR A 5 -4.58 1.79 5.98
N GLY A 6 -3.55 1.73 6.81
CA GLY A 6 -3.68 1.36 8.22
C GLY A 6 -3.69 -0.15 8.46
N GLU A 7 -3.88 -0.97 7.40
CA GLU A 7 -3.69 -2.41 7.50
C GLU A 7 -2.19 -2.76 7.56
N LYS A 8 -1.87 -3.86 8.23
CA LYS A 8 -0.53 -4.47 8.29
C LYS A 8 -0.50 -5.78 7.49
N PRO A 9 -0.50 -5.72 6.16
CA PRO A 9 -0.45 -6.92 5.32
C PRO A 9 0.93 -7.59 5.25
N GLY A 10 1.88 -7.10 6.05
CA GLY A 10 3.27 -7.56 6.06
C GLY A 10 4.09 -6.98 4.92
N ASN A 11 5.34 -7.41 4.86
CA ASN A 11 6.29 -7.00 3.83
C ASN A 11 5.80 -7.37 2.42
N GLY A 12 6.11 -6.52 1.46
CA GLY A 12 5.73 -6.72 0.06
C GLY A 12 5.62 -5.44 -0.74
N LYS A 13 5.38 -5.60 -2.05
CA LYS A 13 5.18 -4.49 -2.98
C LYS A 13 3.70 -4.21 -3.16
N TYR A 14 3.29 -3.01 -2.81
CA TYR A 14 1.91 -2.53 -2.88
C TYR A 14 1.79 -1.48 -3.96
N VAL A 15 0.91 -1.71 -4.92
CA VAL A 15 0.68 -0.80 -6.04
C VAL A 15 -0.68 -0.14 -5.87
N CYS A 16 -0.73 1.18 -5.81
CA CYS A 16 -1.96 1.95 -5.74
C CYS A 16 -2.80 1.66 -6.99
N LYS A 17 -4.03 1.20 -6.79
CA LYS A 17 -4.93 0.85 -7.91
C LYS A 17 -5.39 2.08 -8.69
N ILE A 18 -5.28 3.28 -8.12
CA ILE A 18 -5.81 4.51 -8.70
C ILE A 18 -4.77 5.21 -9.58
N CYS A 19 -3.58 5.47 -9.05
CA CYS A 19 -2.54 6.23 -9.76
C CYS A 19 -1.31 5.39 -10.15
N GLY A 20 -1.27 4.10 -9.78
CA GLY A 20 -0.13 3.21 -10.06
C GLY A 20 1.09 3.43 -9.15
N GLN A 21 0.99 4.26 -8.12
CA GLN A 21 2.10 4.48 -7.18
C GLN A 21 2.52 3.19 -6.48
N LYS A 22 3.81 2.89 -6.47
CA LYS A 22 4.37 1.72 -5.79
C LYS A 22 4.85 2.12 -4.39
N VAL A 23 4.43 1.37 -3.39
CA VAL A 23 4.82 1.46 -1.99
C VAL A 23 5.41 0.11 -1.62
N ILE A 24 6.64 0.11 -1.15
CA ILE A 24 7.32 -1.10 -0.72
C ILE A 24 7.30 -1.06 0.80
N LEU A 25 6.76 -2.10 1.42
CA LEU A 25 6.91 -2.31 2.85
C LEU A 25 8.02 -3.34 3.03
N ASP A 26 9.14 -2.89 3.55
CA ASP A 26 10.24 -3.72 4.01
C ASP A 26 9.99 -4.25 5.43
N ASP A 27 9.26 -3.49 6.24
CA ASP A 27 8.85 -3.89 7.58
C ASP A 27 7.48 -4.56 7.63
N THR A 28 7.35 -5.59 8.45
CA THR A 28 6.07 -6.29 8.69
C THR A 28 5.22 -5.58 9.73
N THR A 29 5.81 -4.66 10.49
CA THR A 29 5.13 -3.87 11.52
C THR A 29 4.54 -2.57 10.98
N ASP A 30 4.98 -2.17 9.78
CA ASP A 30 4.61 -0.92 9.15
C ASP A 30 3.18 -0.97 8.60
N THR A 31 2.47 0.13 8.75
CA THR A 31 1.10 0.26 8.28
C THR A 31 1.10 0.87 6.89
N LEU A 32 0.25 0.38 5.98
CA LEU A 32 0.11 0.99 4.67
C LEU A 32 -0.21 2.50 4.78
N PRO A 33 0.69 3.40 4.36
CA PRO A 33 0.41 4.82 4.38
C PRO A 33 -0.51 5.21 3.21
N PRO A 34 -1.27 6.31 3.32
CA PRO A 34 -2.05 6.84 2.21
C PRO A 34 -1.15 7.20 1.03
N CYS A 35 -1.68 7.02 -0.18
CA CYS A 35 -0.88 7.16 -1.38
C CYS A 35 -0.34 8.58 -1.50
N PRO A 36 0.98 8.80 -1.61
CA PRO A 36 1.56 10.14 -1.63
C PRO A 36 1.12 10.97 -2.84
N LYS A 37 0.78 10.33 -3.96
CA LYS A 37 0.31 11.01 -5.18
C LYS A 37 -1.15 11.45 -5.14
N CYS A 38 -2.07 10.55 -4.79
CA CYS A 38 -3.51 10.79 -4.92
C CYS A 38 -4.28 10.73 -3.60
N LYS A 39 -3.59 10.52 -2.47
CA LYS A 39 -4.15 10.35 -1.12
C LYS A 39 -5.19 9.23 -1.01
N LYS A 40 -5.25 8.34 -2.00
CA LYS A 40 -6.14 7.19 -1.98
C LYS A 40 -5.58 6.09 -1.11
N THR A 41 -6.49 5.28 -0.60
CA THR A 41 -6.18 4.26 0.40
C THR A 41 -6.14 2.85 -0.17
N LYS A 42 -6.43 2.64 -1.46
CA LYS A 42 -6.56 1.32 -2.07
C LYS A 42 -5.30 0.87 -2.81
N TYR A 43 -4.77 -0.28 -2.42
CA TYR A 43 -3.57 -0.91 -2.96
C TYR A 43 -3.82 -2.34 -3.43
N ARG A 44 -2.97 -2.81 -4.33
CA ARG A 44 -2.90 -4.19 -4.82
C ARG A 44 -1.49 -4.73 -4.54
N LYS A 45 -1.38 -5.87 -3.86
CA LYS A 45 -0.10 -6.57 -3.70
C LYS A 45 0.28 -7.25 -5.01
N SER A 46 1.53 -7.09 -5.43
CA SER A 46 2.11 -7.72 -6.61
C SER A 46 3.25 -8.65 -6.23
#